data_AF-A0A1F9S0G9-F1
#
_entry.id   AF-A0A1F9S0G9-F1
#
_cell.length_a   1.000
_cell.length_b   1.000
_cell.length_c   1.000
_cell.angle_alpha   90.00
_cell.angle_beta   90.00
_cell.angle_gamma   90.00
#
_symmetry.space_group_name_H-M   'P 1'
#
loop_
_entity.id
_entity.type
_entity.pdbx_description
1 polymer ?
#
loop_
_entity_poly.entity_id
_entity_poly.type
_entity_poly.pdbx_seq_one_letter_code
_entity_poly.pdbx_strand_id
1 'polypeptide(L)'
;MALPAFLCACIGAVLPIHAVSAPVPGCAEAYQPSLADSWDLSRESWDAECGKGHLPEEILSRAKTAFMAACQERFAKAAKVSIPDDRTVRERCAEGRPGERRLMEDFGAPLQGPLPQNTGKVMSGKPTQGVVELNGVFEGGVPSEGLVHRMFTGAVQRSQLQVGEPYPGTPVASAQDTALLGVDASLRTPGLRINSNIPMAAASDSAPLDPTEIARYIRIEPGKKPVVGWEAIRNSLGLIGVGGLLPSITQEELLARNVLKKLQESEEGRRVLRAVIEEARRAGKTVTVKAEDYDGTSVLVSRGVESLHGTRGEAHTQSFAYSFNRGFTDFKDSETALQTMAGNMGHEFWHMVWDHRNERNLPKYAKALDYDLSNEKSARMKGYLIALELNSGKANDYTDETRGVLTGGDQYFERMKTWHPYYSLQLNRADMADPLAAYQRTLKALKASLASEQKTLAEWVPRRRIELSHMEGTHGLTPKLTELHEEVESKAGKLPHDIEQSNQSIRRVTERIALLQSPKGGALLQSFQAAAKDPEYGKLEAAFQRDKDKLAALAKKKSLPTAVPTPGQLDWKEFDELVAKDKKENPDHWGTSDAK
;
A
#
# COMPACT_ATOMS: atom_id res chain seq x y z
N MET A 1 -81.78 58.82 13.21
CA MET A 1 -80.43 59.06 12.66
C MET A 1 -79.76 57.71 12.46
N ALA A 2 -79.77 57.20 11.24
CA ALA A 2 -79.09 56.00 10.82
C ALA A 2 -78.65 56.25 9.37
N LEU A 3 -77.35 56.15 9.10
CA LEU A 3 -76.81 56.13 7.75
C LEU A 3 -75.55 55.24 7.74
N PRO A 4 -75.32 54.49 6.64
CA PRO A 4 -74.37 53.38 6.59
C PRO A 4 -73.07 53.80 5.90
N ALA A 5 -71.95 53.21 6.34
CA ALA A 5 -70.67 53.33 5.64
C ALA A 5 -70.46 52.12 4.72
N PHE A 6 -70.67 52.37 3.43
CA PHE A 6 -70.09 51.61 2.32
C PHE A 6 -68.63 52.08 2.14
N LEU A 7 -67.67 51.16 2.07
CA LEU A 7 -66.42 51.46 1.35
C LEU A 7 -65.79 50.20 0.74
N CYS A 8 -65.61 50.28 -0.57
CA CYS A 8 -65.00 49.31 -1.47
C CYS A 8 -63.60 48.88 -1.02
N ALA A 9 -63.38 47.56 -0.96
CA ALA A 9 -62.04 46.98 -0.94
C ALA A 9 -61.54 46.82 -2.38
N CYS A 10 -60.63 47.70 -2.79
CA CYS A 10 -59.76 47.45 -3.94
C CYS A 10 -58.65 46.49 -3.53
N ILE A 11 -58.68 45.26 -4.03
CA ILE A 11 -57.59 44.29 -3.92
C ILE A 11 -56.47 44.76 -4.88
N GLY A 12 -55.52 45.53 -4.35
CA GLY A 12 -54.25 45.78 -5.02
C GLY A 12 -53.35 44.56 -4.85
N ALA A 13 -53.01 43.90 -5.96
CA ALA A 13 -51.98 42.88 -5.99
C ALA A 13 -50.62 43.52 -5.65
N VAL A 14 -50.19 43.37 -4.39
CA VAL A 14 -48.82 43.64 -3.98
C VAL A 14 -47.96 42.51 -4.54
N LEU A 15 -47.31 42.77 -5.68
CA LEU A 15 -46.22 41.91 -6.14
C LEU A 15 -45.08 42.02 -5.12
N PRO A 16 -44.60 40.91 -4.55
CA PRO A 16 -43.49 40.94 -3.61
C PRO A 16 -42.24 41.45 -4.33
N ILE A 17 -41.78 42.63 -3.95
CA ILE A 17 -40.44 43.13 -4.27
C ILE A 17 -39.47 42.20 -3.52
N HIS A 18 -38.93 41.20 -4.21
CA HIS A 18 -37.90 40.34 -3.67
C HIS A 18 -36.65 41.21 -3.50
N ALA A 19 -36.28 41.48 -2.26
CA ALA A 19 -35.04 42.15 -1.94
C ALA A 19 -33.88 41.29 -2.45
N VAL A 20 -33.17 41.78 -3.47
CA VAL A 20 -31.95 41.14 -3.98
C VAL A 20 -30.88 41.34 -2.91
N SER A 21 -30.56 40.29 -2.17
CA SER A 21 -29.46 40.30 -1.21
C SER A 21 -28.16 40.59 -1.95
N ALA A 22 -27.34 41.49 -1.40
CA ALA A 22 -26.02 41.77 -1.99
C ALA A 22 -25.17 40.49 -1.99
N PRO A 23 -24.43 40.22 -3.08
CA PRO A 23 -23.60 39.01 -3.18
C PRO A 23 -22.57 38.99 -2.05
N VAL A 24 -22.36 37.81 -1.47
CA VAL A 24 -21.39 37.64 -0.38
C VAL A 24 -19.96 37.82 -0.93
N PRO A 25 -19.15 38.74 -0.36
CA PRO A 25 -17.77 38.93 -0.80
C PRO A 25 -16.95 37.63 -0.69
N GLY A 26 -16.22 37.27 -1.74
CA GLY A 26 -15.37 36.07 -1.77
C GLY A 26 -16.09 34.77 -2.15
N CYS A 27 -17.41 34.80 -2.38
CA CYS A 27 -18.18 33.59 -2.68
C CYS A 27 -17.82 32.99 -4.05
N ALA A 28 -17.66 33.82 -5.09
CA ALA A 28 -17.32 33.35 -6.44
C ALA A 28 -15.88 32.82 -6.53
N GLU A 29 -14.97 33.37 -5.73
CA GLU A 29 -13.56 32.96 -5.64
C GLU A 29 -13.37 31.66 -4.85
N ALA A 30 -14.34 31.30 -3.99
CA ALA A 30 -14.34 30.07 -3.21
C ALA A 30 -14.74 28.81 -4.02
N TYR A 31 -15.14 28.96 -5.28
CA TYR A 31 -15.48 27.83 -6.15
C TYR A 31 -14.25 26.95 -6.43
N GLN A 32 -14.29 25.70 -5.97
CA GLN A 32 -13.27 24.69 -6.26
C GLN A 32 -13.86 23.62 -7.19
N PRO A 33 -13.46 23.56 -8.48
CA PRO A 33 -14.03 22.63 -9.46
C PRO A 33 -13.98 21.17 -8.99
N SER A 34 -12.85 20.73 -8.43
CA SER A 34 -12.66 19.34 -7.96
C SER A 34 -13.64 18.92 -6.86
N LEU A 35 -14.01 19.84 -5.97
CA LEU A 35 -14.96 19.60 -4.90
C LEU A 35 -16.40 19.72 -5.40
N ALA A 36 -16.70 20.71 -6.25
CA ALA A 36 -18.02 20.97 -6.78
C ALA A 36 -18.49 19.89 -7.78
N ASP A 37 -17.57 19.38 -8.62
CA ASP A 37 -17.83 18.26 -9.55
C ASP A 37 -18.20 16.97 -8.82
N SER A 38 -17.70 16.79 -7.59
CA SER A 38 -18.01 15.62 -6.77
C SER A 38 -19.44 15.63 -6.23
N TRP A 39 -20.15 16.77 -6.30
CA TRP A 39 -21.51 16.96 -5.79
C TRP A 39 -22.49 17.48 -6.86
N ASP A 40 -22.14 17.36 -8.15
CA ASP A 40 -22.96 17.81 -9.29
C ASP A 40 -23.30 19.31 -9.24
N LEU A 41 -22.35 20.11 -8.77
CA LEU A 41 -22.50 21.55 -8.57
C LEU A 41 -21.71 22.32 -9.63
N SER A 42 -22.42 22.79 -10.66
CA SER A 42 -21.80 23.59 -11.74
C SER A 42 -21.35 24.97 -11.24
N ARG A 43 -20.42 25.59 -11.96
CA ARG A 43 -20.00 26.98 -11.72
C ARG A 43 -21.18 27.95 -11.83
N GLU A 44 -22.07 27.76 -12.79
CA GLU A 44 -23.26 28.60 -12.98
C GLU A 44 -24.22 28.49 -11.78
N SER A 45 -24.46 27.27 -11.30
CA SER A 45 -25.29 27.03 -10.11
C SER A 45 -24.66 27.60 -8.84
N TRP A 46 -23.33 27.52 -8.72
CA TRP A 46 -22.58 28.14 -7.63
C TRP A 46 -22.75 29.66 -7.62
N ASP A 47 -22.48 30.31 -8.75
CA ASP A 47 -22.56 31.77 -8.88
C ASP A 47 -24.01 32.27 -8.66
N ALA A 48 -25.01 31.49 -9.09
CA ALA A 48 -26.42 31.77 -8.83
C ALA A 48 -26.79 31.71 -7.33
N GLU A 49 -26.27 30.74 -6.57
CA GLU A 49 -26.49 30.66 -5.12
C GLU A 49 -25.72 31.75 -4.36
N CYS A 50 -24.51 32.10 -4.80
CA CYS A 50 -23.79 33.27 -4.30
C CYS A 50 -24.60 34.57 -4.52
N GLY A 51 -25.26 34.71 -5.67
CA GLY A 51 -26.14 35.83 -5.99
C GLY A 51 -27.41 35.91 -5.13
N LYS A 52 -27.79 34.80 -4.48
CA LYS A 52 -28.87 34.76 -3.47
C LYS A 52 -28.38 35.08 -2.05
N GLY A 53 -27.09 35.37 -1.88
CA GLY A 53 -26.48 35.70 -0.60
C GLY A 53 -26.09 34.48 0.24
N HIS A 54 -26.00 33.28 -0.35
CA HIS A 54 -25.57 32.07 0.39
C HIS A 54 -24.06 32.01 0.56
N LEU A 55 -23.61 31.49 1.71
CA LEU A 55 -22.19 31.28 1.99
C LEU A 55 -21.65 30.02 1.29
N PRO A 56 -20.38 29.97 0.87
CA PRO A 56 -19.78 28.81 0.20
C PRO A 56 -20.04 27.46 0.89
N GLU A 57 -19.93 27.41 2.22
CA GLU A 57 -20.21 26.22 3.03
C GLU A 57 -21.69 25.80 3.01
N GLU A 58 -22.61 26.75 2.92
CA GLU A 58 -24.05 26.50 2.80
C GLU A 58 -24.37 25.92 1.42
N ILE A 59 -23.77 26.48 0.37
CA ILE A 59 -23.93 26.03 -1.02
C ILE A 59 -23.43 24.57 -1.13
N LEU A 60 -22.22 24.27 -0.63
CA LEU A 60 -21.67 22.92 -0.63
C LEU A 60 -22.50 21.94 0.19
N SER A 61 -22.95 22.34 1.38
CA SER A 61 -23.77 21.49 2.25
C SER A 61 -25.12 21.14 1.60
N ARG A 62 -25.75 22.11 0.93
CA ARG A 62 -26.99 21.90 0.18
C ARG A 62 -26.79 21.02 -1.04
N ALA A 63 -25.75 21.27 -1.84
CA ALA A 63 -25.42 20.46 -3.01
C ALA A 63 -25.16 19.00 -2.60
N LYS A 64 -24.37 18.77 -1.54
CA LYS A 64 -24.16 17.44 -0.97
C LYS A 64 -25.47 16.79 -0.53
N THR A 65 -26.32 17.52 0.19
CA THR A 65 -27.61 16.98 0.66
C THR A 65 -28.53 16.61 -0.50
N ALA A 66 -28.63 17.49 -1.52
CA ALA A 66 -29.44 17.27 -2.71
C ALA A 66 -28.94 16.07 -3.53
N PHE A 67 -27.62 15.98 -3.73
CA PHE A 67 -26.99 14.86 -4.42
C PHE A 67 -27.25 13.53 -3.71
N MET A 68 -27.17 13.50 -2.38
CA MET A 68 -27.44 12.31 -1.58
C MET A 68 -28.92 11.90 -1.63
N ALA A 69 -29.83 12.86 -1.55
CA ALA A 69 -31.27 12.62 -1.69
C ALA A 69 -31.61 12.08 -3.08
N ALA A 70 -31.09 12.69 -4.15
CA ALA A 70 -31.27 12.21 -5.53
C ALA A 70 -30.67 10.82 -5.72
N CYS A 71 -29.52 10.54 -5.11
CA CYS A 71 -28.92 9.22 -5.11
C CYS A 71 -29.82 8.17 -4.43
N GLN A 72 -30.33 8.48 -3.23
CA GLN A 72 -31.26 7.62 -2.51
C GLN A 72 -32.57 7.37 -3.28
N GLU A 73 -33.14 8.42 -3.90
CA GLU A 73 -34.36 8.30 -4.70
C GLU A 73 -34.15 7.37 -5.91
N ARG A 74 -33.03 7.52 -6.63
CA ARG A 74 -32.66 6.62 -7.72
C ARG A 74 -32.57 5.17 -7.25
N PHE A 75 -31.99 4.93 -6.07
CA PHE A 75 -31.88 3.59 -5.49
C PHE A 75 -33.23 3.03 -5.03
N ALA A 76 -34.05 3.81 -4.35
CA ALA A 76 -35.39 3.41 -3.91
C ALA A 76 -36.28 3.04 -5.12
N LYS A 77 -36.19 3.81 -6.22
CA LYS A 77 -36.93 3.56 -7.46
C LYS A 77 -36.43 2.30 -8.20
N ALA A 78 -35.12 2.03 -8.17
CA ALA A 78 -34.54 0.84 -8.78
C ALA A 78 -34.83 -0.45 -7.99
N ALA A 79 -34.81 -0.40 -6.66
CA ALA A 79 -34.95 -1.57 -5.80
C ALA A 79 -36.41 -1.99 -5.53
N LYS A 80 -37.41 -1.13 -5.74
CA LYS A 80 -38.83 -1.36 -5.39
C LYS A 80 -39.08 -1.82 -3.93
N VAL A 81 -38.18 -1.48 -3.00
CA VAL A 81 -38.32 -1.74 -1.55
C VAL A 81 -37.88 -0.48 -0.79
N SER A 82 -38.50 -0.17 0.36
CA SER A 82 -38.05 0.96 1.18
C SER A 82 -36.72 0.63 1.85
N ILE A 83 -35.68 1.38 1.51
CA ILE A 83 -34.34 1.19 2.02
C ILE A 83 -34.24 1.87 3.41
N PRO A 84 -33.81 1.17 4.48
CA PRO A 84 -33.56 1.79 5.78
C PRO A 84 -32.42 2.82 5.69
N ASP A 85 -32.39 3.82 6.57
CA ASP A 85 -31.34 4.85 6.69
C ASP A 85 -29.99 4.25 7.16
N ASP A 86 -29.42 3.35 6.37
CA ASP A 86 -28.15 2.72 6.65
C ASP A 86 -26.99 3.53 6.05
N ARG A 87 -25.99 3.75 6.90
CA ARG A 87 -24.75 4.50 6.65
C ARG A 87 -24.03 4.06 5.37
N THR A 88 -24.15 2.78 5.03
CA THR A 88 -23.61 2.13 3.82
C THR A 88 -24.13 2.75 2.52
N VAL A 89 -25.39 3.20 2.49
CA VAL A 89 -25.98 3.89 1.31
C VAL A 89 -25.40 5.30 1.19
N ARG A 90 -25.10 5.96 2.32
CA ARG A 90 -24.46 7.28 2.30
C ARG A 90 -23.02 7.22 1.81
N GLU A 91 -22.26 6.24 2.27
CA GLU A 91 -20.87 6.02 1.84
C GLU A 91 -20.83 5.65 0.35
N ARG A 92 -21.71 4.76 -0.12
CA ARG A 92 -21.82 4.37 -1.54
C ARG A 92 -22.37 5.46 -2.47
N CYS A 93 -23.20 6.37 -1.96
CA CYS A 93 -23.69 7.50 -2.76
C CYS A 93 -22.64 8.59 -2.94
N ALA A 94 -21.77 8.80 -1.94
CA ALA A 94 -20.65 9.73 -2.02
C ALA A 94 -19.57 9.30 -3.04
N GLU A 95 -19.47 8.00 -3.33
CA GLU A 95 -18.46 7.39 -4.21
C GLU A 95 -18.86 7.30 -5.68
N GLY A 96 -19.44 8.33 -6.28
CA GLY A 96 -19.40 8.32 -7.74
C GLY A 96 -19.56 9.66 -8.40
N ARG A 97 -18.92 9.78 -9.56
CA ARG A 97 -18.93 10.92 -10.45
C ARG A 97 -19.64 10.60 -11.77
N PRO A 98 -19.90 11.62 -12.60
CA PRO A 98 -19.98 11.48 -14.04
C PRO A 98 -18.65 10.87 -14.59
N GLY A 99 -18.62 9.96 -15.57
CA GLY A 99 -19.66 9.51 -16.50
C GLY A 99 -19.99 8.02 -16.42
N GLU A 100 -20.34 7.52 -15.24
CA GLU A 100 -20.37 6.07 -14.97
C GLU A 100 -21.67 5.54 -14.33
N ARG A 101 -21.91 4.25 -14.62
CA ARG A 101 -22.89 3.39 -13.95
C ARG A 101 -22.45 3.10 -12.51
N ARG A 102 -23.42 3.07 -11.57
CA ARG A 102 -23.21 2.66 -10.17
C ARG A 102 -24.08 1.47 -9.80
N LEU A 103 -23.56 0.61 -8.91
CA LEU A 103 -24.26 -0.35 -8.06
C LEU A 103 -25.25 -1.32 -8.76
N MET A 104 -24.98 -1.65 -10.01
CA MET A 104 -25.71 -2.68 -10.77
C MET A 104 -24.87 -3.94 -11.00
N GLU A 105 -23.73 -4.06 -10.31
CA GLU A 105 -23.03 -5.34 -10.25
C GLU A 105 -23.36 -6.10 -8.95
N ASP A 106 -23.88 -5.40 -7.93
CA ASP A 106 -24.01 -6.00 -6.60
C ASP A 106 -25.36 -6.64 -6.28
N PHE A 107 -26.49 -6.24 -6.87
CA PHE A 107 -27.77 -6.76 -6.34
C PHE A 107 -28.75 -7.16 -7.45
N GLY A 108 -28.88 -8.45 -7.79
CA GLY A 108 -28.39 -9.61 -7.04
C GLY A 108 -28.81 -10.93 -7.69
N ALA A 109 -28.98 -12.05 -6.97
CA ALA A 109 -29.30 -12.25 -5.56
C ALA A 109 -29.34 -13.79 -5.26
N PRO A 110 -30.02 -14.38 -4.23
CA PRO A 110 -30.37 -13.97 -2.86
C PRO A 110 -30.22 -15.12 -1.79
N LEU A 111 -30.57 -14.77 -0.54
CA LEU A 111 -31.04 -15.59 0.60
C LEU A 111 -30.00 -16.26 1.52
N GLN A 112 -29.85 -15.70 2.72
CA GLN A 112 -30.25 -16.46 3.91
C GLN A 112 -31.15 -15.58 4.77
N GLY A 113 -32.46 -15.81 4.68
CA GLY A 113 -33.28 -15.70 5.87
C GLY A 113 -33.21 -17.03 6.60
N PRO A 114 -33.06 -17.07 7.92
CA PRO A 114 -33.69 -18.12 8.70
C PRO A 114 -35.12 -17.67 9.01
N LEU A 115 -36.09 -18.43 8.51
CA LEU A 115 -37.38 -18.55 9.20
C LEU A 115 -37.12 -19.08 10.63
N PRO A 116 -37.95 -18.70 11.61
CA PRO A 116 -37.87 -19.27 12.94
C PRO A 116 -38.41 -20.71 12.87
N GLN A 117 -37.57 -21.71 13.17
CA GLN A 117 -38.06 -23.02 13.57
C GLN A 117 -37.38 -23.49 14.85
N ASN A 118 -38.23 -23.54 15.87
CA ASN A 118 -38.05 -24.19 17.14
C ASN A 118 -38.38 -25.69 16.98
N THR A 119 -37.85 -26.51 17.89
CA THR A 119 -38.19 -27.93 18.19
C THR A 119 -37.68 -29.03 17.24
N GLY A 120 -36.88 -29.97 17.77
CA GLY A 120 -36.57 -31.23 17.09
C GLY A 120 -35.36 -32.00 17.63
N LYS A 121 -35.63 -32.94 18.53
CA LYS A 121 -34.72 -33.94 19.13
C LYS A 121 -34.29 -34.99 18.06
N VAL A 122 -33.08 -35.60 18.21
CA VAL A 122 -32.73 -37.04 18.01
C VAL A 122 -31.43 -37.34 17.19
N MET A 123 -30.50 -37.98 17.92
CA MET A 123 -29.52 -39.07 17.64
C MET A 123 -28.26 -38.94 16.74
N SER A 124 -27.12 -39.14 17.45
CA SER A 124 -25.92 -39.95 17.19
C SER A 124 -25.60 -40.49 15.77
N GLY A 125 -24.39 -40.18 15.29
CA GLY A 125 -23.68 -40.93 14.24
C GLY A 125 -22.18 -40.58 14.20
N LYS A 126 -21.30 -41.59 14.12
CA LYS A 126 -19.82 -41.53 14.13
C LYS A 126 -19.22 -40.93 12.84
N PRO A 127 -17.95 -40.47 12.84
CA PRO A 127 -17.28 -39.98 11.64
C PRO A 127 -16.68 -41.12 10.79
N THR A 128 -16.88 -41.06 9.47
CA THR A 128 -16.21 -41.89 8.45
C THR A 128 -15.02 -41.15 7.83
N GLN A 129 -13.93 -41.87 7.64
CA GLN A 129 -12.73 -41.46 6.90
C GLN A 129 -13.03 -41.39 5.39
N GLY A 130 -12.64 -40.30 4.74
CA GLY A 130 -12.71 -40.17 3.28
C GLY A 130 -11.40 -40.63 2.62
N VAL A 131 -11.51 -41.63 1.74
CA VAL A 131 -10.50 -42.03 0.76
C VAL A 131 -10.70 -41.18 -0.50
N VAL A 132 -9.63 -40.61 -1.05
CA VAL A 132 -9.65 -39.97 -2.37
C VAL A 132 -9.06 -40.97 -3.37
N GLU A 133 -9.90 -41.47 -4.28
CA GLU A 133 -9.49 -42.25 -5.45
C GLU A 133 -8.93 -41.30 -6.53
N LEU A 134 -7.71 -41.54 -6.98
CA LEU A 134 -7.11 -40.90 -8.16
C LEU A 134 -7.42 -41.73 -9.40
N ASN A 135 -8.61 -41.55 -9.98
CA ASN A 135 -8.92 -42.04 -11.33
C ASN A 135 -8.85 -40.86 -12.31
N GLY A 136 -7.78 -40.78 -13.09
CA GLY A 136 -7.67 -39.75 -14.14
C GLY A 136 -6.30 -39.54 -14.79
N VAL A 137 -5.34 -40.48 -14.69
CA VAL A 137 -4.02 -40.34 -15.35
C VAL A 137 -3.66 -41.57 -16.18
N PHE A 138 -4.61 -42.24 -16.82
CA PHE A 138 -4.29 -43.30 -17.79
C PHE A 138 -5.40 -43.43 -18.85
N GLU A 139 -5.44 -42.50 -19.80
CA GLU A 139 -6.04 -42.76 -21.10
C GLU A 139 -4.99 -42.49 -22.19
N GLY A 140 -4.54 -43.58 -22.83
CA GLY A 140 -3.90 -43.53 -24.15
C GLY A 140 -2.38 -43.32 -24.19
N GLY A 141 -1.61 -44.35 -23.86
CA GLY A 141 -0.23 -44.50 -24.35
C GLY A 141 0.78 -44.93 -23.30
N VAL A 142 1.53 -46.00 -23.59
CA VAL A 142 2.64 -46.48 -22.76
C VAL A 142 3.75 -45.43 -22.73
N PRO A 143 4.18 -44.92 -21.56
CA PRO A 143 5.32 -44.00 -21.51
C PRO A 143 6.60 -44.78 -21.83
N SER A 144 7.44 -44.22 -22.70
CA SER A 144 8.74 -44.82 -23.07
C SER A 144 9.60 -45.07 -21.83
N GLU A 145 10.35 -46.18 -21.80
CA GLU A 145 11.29 -46.54 -20.70
C GLU A 145 12.22 -45.38 -20.32
N GLY A 146 12.57 -44.50 -21.26
CA GLY A 146 13.40 -43.32 -21.03
C GLY A 146 12.75 -42.20 -20.20
N LEU A 147 11.43 -42.17 -20.05
CA LEU A 147 10.72 -41.21 -19.19
C LEU A 147 10.67 -41.72 -17.74
N VAL A 148 10.39 -43.02 -17.56
CA VAL A 148 10.42 -43.68 -16.25
C VAL A 148 11.86 -43.69 -15.71
N HIS A 149 12.85 -44.03 -16.53
CA HIS A 149 14.24 -44.04 -16.10
C HIS A 149 14.74 -42.65 -15.66
N ARG A 150 14.31 -41.57 -16.33
CA ARG A 150 14.66 -40.17 -15.97
C ARG A 150 13.96 -39.67 -14.71
N MET A 151 12.70 -40.06 -14.48
CA MET A 151 12.00 -39.71 -13.23
C MET A 151 12.65 -40.35 -12.01
N PHE A 152 13.19 -41.56 -12.15
CA PHE A 152 13.81 -42.29 -11.03
C PHE A 152 15.31 -42.02 -10.85
N THR A 153 16.10 -41.82 -11.91
CA THR A 153 17.52 -41.42 -11.77
C THR A 153 17.66 -40.03 -11.16
N GLY A 154 16.75 -39.09 -11.49
CA GLY A 154 16.72 -37.75 -10.87
C GLY A 154 16.34 -37.74 -9.39
N ALA A 155 15.81 -38.84 -8.85
CA ALA A 155 15.53 -39.01 -7.42
C ALA A 155 16.73 -39.65 -6.69
N VAL A 156 17.40 -40.63 -7.30
CA VAL A 156 18.58 -41.30 -6.72
C VAL A 156 19.80 -40.36 -6.67
N GLN A 157 19.95 -39.46 -7.65
CA GLN A 157 21.03 -38.46 -7.64
C GLN A 157 20.88 -37.40 -6.53
N ARG A 158 19.70 -37.29 -5.91
CA ARG A 158 19.41 -36.35 -4.81
C ARG A 158 19.59 -36.93 -3.41
N SER A 159 19.94 -38.20 -3.28
CA SER A 159 20.27 -38.84 -2.00
C SER A 159 21.71 -39.34 -1.99
N GLN A 160 22.69 -38.42 -1.97
CA GLN A 160 24.04 -38.78 -1.51
C GLN A 160 24.03 -38.81 0.01
N LEU A 161 23.75 -40.00 0.57
CA LEU A 161 24.01 -40.31 1.98
C LEU A 161 25.52 -40.45 2.18
N GLN A 162 26.09 -39.71 3.13
CA GLN A 162 27.43 -39.99 3.66
C GLN A 162 27.40 -41.36 4.33
N VAL A 163 28.04 -42.35 3.71
CA VAL A 163 28.25 -43.67 4.30
C VAL A 163 29.51 -43.57 5.18
N GLY A 164 29.34 -43.70 6.50
CA GLY A 164 30.44 -43.83 7.45
C GLY A 164 31.22 -45.14 7.21
N GLU A 165 32.50 -45.15 7.62
CA GLU A 165 33.45 -46.23 7.34
C GLU A 165 32.93 -47.63 7.72
N PRO A 166 33.11 -48.64 6.86
CA PRO A 166 32.67 -49.99 7.14
C PRO A 166 33.62 -50.71 8.12
N TYR A 167 33.03 -51.50 9.03
CA TYR A 167 33.77 -52.47 9.85
C TYR A 167 34.43 -53.55 8.98
N PRO A 168 35.60 -54.08 9.36
CA PRO A 168 36.28 -55.10 8.57
C PRO A 168 35.56 -56.45 8.69
N GLY A 169 35.06 -56.98 7.57
CA GLY A 169 34.63 -58.38 7.47
C GLY A 169 33.37 -58.68 6.63
N THR A 170 32.62 -57.68 6.17
CA THR A 170 31.40 -57.90 5.37
C THR A 170 31.61 -57.61 3.88
N PRO A 171 31.17 -58.48 2.96
CA PRO A 171 31.19 -58.16 1.53
C PRO A 171 30.21 -57.03 1.24
N VAL A 172 30.69 -55.96 0.59
CA VAL A 172 29.86 -54.83 0.19
C VAL A 172 29.13 -55.19 -1.11
N ALA A 173 27.82 -55.45 -1.04
CA ALA A 173 26.98 -55.42 -2.23
C ALA A 173 26.77 -53.96 -2.64
N SER A 174 26.83 -53.68 -3.95
CA SER A 174 26.67 -52.31 -4.44
C SER A 174 25.26 -51.81 -4.12
N ALA A 175 25.08 -50.49 -3.89
CA ALA A 175 23.77 -49.90 -3.62
C ALA A 175 22.74 -50.16 -4.74
N GLN A 176 23.20 -50.52 -5.95
CA GLN A 176 22.35 -50.95 -7.06
C GLN A 176 21.83 -52.39 -6.89
N ASP A 177 22.60 -53.30 -6.31
CA ASP A 177 22.20 -54.70 -6.12
C ASP A 177 21.12 -54.84 -5.04
N THR A 178 21.20 -54.03 -3.97
CA THR A 178 20.19 -54.01 -2.90
C THR A 178 18.86 -53.40 -3.38
N ALA A 179 18.91 -52.46 -4.33
CA ALA A 179 17.72 -51.84 -4.91
C ALA A 179 17.00 -52.78 -5.89
N LEU A 180 17.74 -53.54 -6.71
CA LEU A 180 17.16 -54.49 -7.64
C LEU A 180 16.52 -55.70 -6.94
N LEU A 181 17.11 -56.20 -5.85
CA LEU A 181 16.53 -57.27 -5.03
C LEU A 181 15.25 -56.85 -4.28
N GLY A 182 15.12 -55.56 -3.94
CA GLY A 182 13.91 -55.02 -3.29
C GLY A 182 12.71 -54.84 -4.23
N VAL A 183 12.96 -54.57 -5.52
CA VAL A 183 11.90 -54.33 -6.50
C VAL A 183 11.29 -55.65 -7.00
N ASP A 184 12.10 -56.70 -7.21
CA ASP A 184 11.61 -58.01 -7.70
C ASP A 184 10.74 -58.74 -6.64
N ALA A 185 10.97 -58.47 -5.35
CA ALA A 185 10.14 -58.99 -4.25
C ALA A 185 8.76 -58.31 -4.15
N SER A 186 8.64 -57.04 -4.58
CA SER A 186 7.41 -56.27 -4.46
C SER A 186 6.36 -56.58 -5.54
N LEU A 187 6.80 -57.08 -6.70
CA LEU A 187 5.92 -57.41 -7.82
C LEU A 187 5.24 -58.78 -7.71
N ARG A 188 5.56 -59.60 -6.69
CA ARG A 188 5.03 -60.97 -6.55
C ARG A 188 4.13 -61.22 -5.34
N THR A 189 3.84 -60.21 -4.52
CA THR A 189 3.06 -60.41 -3.29
C THR A 189 1.85 -59.47 -3.21
N PRO A 190 0.62 -59.95 -3.50
CA PRO A 190 -0.59 -59.15 -3.28
C PRO A 190 -0.76 -58.91 -1.78
N GLY A 191 -0.65 -57.65 -1.34
CA GLY A 191 -0.94 -57.25 0.04
C GLY A 191 0.20 -56.57 0.81
N LEU A 192 1.38 -56.36 0.22
CA LEU A 192 2.44 -55.60 0.87
C LEU A 192 2.15 -54.08 0.77
N ARG A 193 1.47 -53.51 1.78
CA ARG A 193 1.40 -52.05 1.93
C ARG A 193 2.77 -51.55 2.35
N ILE A 194 3.50 -50.94 1.42
CA ILE A 194 4.67 -50.13 1.76
C ILE A 194 4.14 -48.94 2.57
N ASN A 195 4.35 -48.98 3.88
CA ASN A 195 4.04 -47.87 4.76
C ASN A 195 5.11 -46.79 4.51
N SER A 196 4.91 -45.97 3.48
CA SER A 196 5.80 -44.87 3.14
C SER A 196 5.59 -43.69 4.10
N ASN A 197 5.84 -43.92 5.40
CA ASN A 197 6.18 -42.88 6.35
C ASN A 197 7.65 -42.47 6.11
N ILE A 198 7.98 -42.11 4.88
CA ILE A 198 9.19 -41.32 4.65
C ILE A 198 8.76 -39.90 5.03
N PRO A 199 9.27 -39.33 6.12
CA PRO A 199 9.02 -37.94 6.42
C PRO A 199 9.54 -37.13 5.22
N MET A 200 8.63 -36.62 4.39
CA MET A 200 8.99 -35.54 3.49
C MET A 200 9.52 -34.45 4.39
N ALA A 201 10.82 -34.19 4.32
CA ALA A 201 11.44 -33.07 5.02
C ALA A 201 10.55 -31.85 4.75
N ALA A 202 9.97 -31.28 5.80
CA ALA A 202 9.11 -30.11 5.67
C ALA A 202 9.88 -29.09 4.83
N ALA A 203 9.33 -28.75 3.66
CA ALA A 203 9.96 -27.80 2.77
C ALA A 203 10.27 -26.56 3.61
N SER A 204 11.53 -26.10 3.60
CA SER A 204 11.93 -24.93 4.38
C SER A 204 10.92 -23.81 4.14
N ASP A 205 10.49 -23.11 5.20
CA ASP A 205 9.62 -21.93 5.11
C ASP A 205 10.19 -20.83 4.20
N SER A 206 11.45 -20.99 3.77
CA SER A 206 12.18 -20.13 2.86
C SER A 206 12.46 -20.74 1.48
N ALA A 207 11.88 -21.88 1.10
CA ALA A 207 12.01 -22.39 -0.27
C ALA A 207 11.21 -21.53 -1.25
N PRO A 208 11.66 -21.32 -2.50
CA PRO A 208 10.85 -20.69 -3.55
C PRO A 208 9.49 -21.36 -3.70
N LEU A 209 8.44 -20.57 -3.91
CA LEU A 209 7.12 -21.09 -4.27
C LEU A 209 7.14 -21.57 -5.71
N ASP A 210 6.37 -22.63 -5.98
CA ASP A 210 6.18 -23.09 -7.35
C ASP A 210 5.44 -22.02 -8.16
N PRO A 211 5.83 -21.72 -9.42
CA PRO A 211 5.14 -20.74 -10.25
C PRO A 211 3.65 -21.01 -10.43
N THR A 212 3.23 -22.29 -10.44
CA THR A 212 1.81 -22.68 -10.50
C THR A 212 1.08 -22.41 -9.19
N GLU A 213 1.78 -22.46 -8.04
CA GLU A 213 1.24 -22.07 -6.74
C GLU A 213 1.02 -20.55 -6.69
N ILE A 214 2.00 -19.77 -7.16
CA ILE A 214 1.85 -18.32 -7.29
C ILE A 214 0.68 -17.99 -8.21
N ALA A 215 0.60 -18.60 -9.39
CA ALA A 215 -0.49 -18.36 -10.35
C ALA A 215 -1.88 -18.78 -9.82
N ARG A 216 -1.93 -19.75 -8.89
CA ARG A 216 -3.19 -20.20 -8.27
C ARG A 216 -3.72 -19.19 -7.26
N TYR A 217 -2.84 -18.52 -6.52
CA TYR A 217 -3.23 -17.68 -5.37
C TYR A 217 -3.00 -16.19 -5.58
N ILE A 218 -2.23 -15.80 -6.59
CA ILE A 218 -1.95 -14.41 -6.95
C ILE A 218 -2.46 -14.16 -8.37
N ARG A 219 -3.49 -13.33 -8.48
CA ARG A 219 -4.04 -12.84 -9.73
C ARG A 219 -3.39 -11.50 -10.07
N ILE A 220 -2.80 -11.40 -11.25
CA ILE A 220 -2.31 -10.13 -11.79
C ILE A 220 -3.37 -9.61 -12.75
N GLU A 221 -3.88 -8.41 -12.51
CA GLU A 221 -4.82 -7.77 -13.43
C GLU A 221 -4.06 -7.13 -14.60
N PRO A 222 -4.56 -7.28 -15.84
CA PRO A 222 -3.94 -6.65 -16.99
C PRO A 222 -4.02 -5.12 -16.85
N GLY A 223 -2.93 -4.45 -17.21
CA GLY A 223 -2.85 -3.00 -17.22
C GLY A 223 -3.60 -2.36 -18.39
N LYS A 224 -3.45 -1.03 -18.52
CA LYS A 224 -4.07 -0.27 -19.62
C LYS A 224 -3.22 -0.27 -20.90
N LYS A 225 -1.91 -0.53 -20.82
CA LYS A 225 -0.97 -0.36 -21.94
C LYS A 225 -0.46 -1.71 -22.49
N PRO A 226 -0.93 -2.18 -23.66
CA PRO A 226 -0.41 -3.41 -24.25
C PRO A 226 1.09 -3.27 -24.58
N VAL A 227 1.89 -4.34 -24.37
CA VAL A 227 3.29 -4.34 -24.85
C VAL A 227 3.28 -4.52 -26.36
N VAL A 228 3.87 -3.56 -27.08
CA VAL A 228 4.08 -3.65 -28.53
C VAL A 228 5.58 -3.85 -28.76
N GLY A 229 6.02 -5.07 -29.17
CA GLY A 229 7.42 -5.30 -29.53
C GLY A 229 7.96 -6.73 -29.36
N TRP A 230 9.23 -6.92 -29.74
CA TRP A 230 9.93 -8.22 -29.77
C TRP A 230 10.13 -8.86 -28.39
N GLU A 231 10.16 -8.07 -27.31
CA GLU A 231 10.23 -8.59 -25.93
C GLU A 231 8.95 -9.30 -25.49
N ALA A 232 7.77 -8.82 -25.93
CA ALA A 232 6.51 -9.52 -25.72
C ALA A 232 6.55 -10.90 -26.40
N ILE A 233 7.09 -10.97 -27.62
CA ILE A 233 7.25 -12.20 -28.38
C ILE A 233 8.22 -13.16 -27.67
N ARG A 234 9.37 -12.68 -27.19
CA ARG A 234 10.37 -13.52 -26.50
C ARG A 234 9.84 -14.12 -25.20
N ASN A 235 9.10 -13.34 -24.39
CA ASN A 235 8.52 -13.82 -23.14
C ASN A 235 7.32 -14.76 -23.38
N SER A 236 6.55 -14.52 -24.45
CA SER A 236 5.47 -15.43 -24.90
C SER A 236 6.02 -16.79 -25.34
N LEU A 237 7.17 -16.80 -26.04
CA LEU A 237 7.80 -18.01 -26.57
C LEU A 237 8.45 -18.90 -25.49
N GLY A 238 8.75 -18.35 -24.30
CA GLY A 238 9.23 -19.13 -23.15
C GLY A 238 8.15 -19.98 -22.46
N LEU A 239 6.88 -19.83 -22.85
CA LEU A 239 5.70 -20.38 -22.16
C LEU A 239 4.86 -21.36 -22.99
N ILE A 240 5.48 -22.05 -23.97
CA ILE A 240 4.98 -23.23 -24.74
C ILE A 240 4.55 -22.89 -26.17
N GLY A 241 5.11 -23.65 -27.12
CA GLY A 241 4.74 -23.62 -28.53
C GLY A 241 3.41 -24.31 -28.79
N VAL A 242 2.34 -23.53 -28.99
CA VAL A 242 1.19 -23.87 -29.85
C VAL A 242 0.62 -22.53 -30.35
N GLY A 243 0.41 -22.41 -31.66
CA GLY A 243 -0.01 -21.18 -32.35
C GLY A 243 -1.44 -20.72 -32.08
N GLY A 244 -1.74 -20.34 -30.84
CA GLY A 244 -2.89 -19.52 -30.48
C GLY A 244 -2.48 -18.05 -30.32
N LEU A 245 -3.33 -17.12 -30.75
CA LEU A 245 -3.21 -15.69 -30.45
C LEU A 245 -3.21 -15.52 -28.92
N LEU A 246 -2.01 -15.49 -28.31
CA LEU A 246 -1.89 -15.22 -26.89
C LEU A 246 -2.34 -13.78 -26.65
N PRO A 247 -3.16 -13.53 -25.62
CA PRO A 247 -3.50 -12.16 -25.22
C PRO A 247 -2.20 -11.40 -24.97
N SER A 248 -2.08 -10.21 -25.56
CA SER A 248 -0.89 -9.36 -25.40
C SER A 248 -0.72 -9.00 -23.94
N ILE A 249 0.35 -9.50 -23.31
CA ILE A 249 0.76 -9.12 -21.95
C ILE A 249 1.00 -7.60 -21.94
N THR A 250 0.51 -6.89 -20.92
CA THR A 250 0.74 -5.44 -20.76
C THR A 250 2.08 -5.17 -20.08
N GLN A 251 2.63 -3.96 -20.21
CA GLN A 251 3.94 -3.64 -19.62
C GLN A 251 3.87 -3.77 -18.08
N GLU A 252 2.72 -3.39 -17.52
CA GLU A 252 2.44 -3.49 -16.10
C GLU A 252 2.29 -4.94 -15.63
N GLU A 253 1.64 -5.80 -16.42
CA GLU A 253 1.54 -7.21 -16.10
C GLU A 253 2.92 -7.88 -16.12
N LEU A 254 3.74 -7.57 -17.12
CA LEU A 254 5.12 -8.07 -17.21
C LEU A 254 5.96 -7.59 -16.01
N LEU A 255 5.85 -6.31 -15.65
CA LEU A 255 6.52 -5.75 -14.47
C LEU A 255 6.10 -6.48 -13.20
N ALA A 256 4.79 -6.64 -12.96
CA ALA A 256 4.27 -7.34 -11.77
C ALA A 256 4.78 -8.79 -11.68
N ARG A 257 4.79 -9.53 -12.80
CA ARG A 257 5.35 -10.89 -12.87
C ARG A 257 6.84 -10.91 -12.53
N ASN A 258 7.61 -9.97 -13.07
CA ASN A 258 9.03 -9.86 -12.81
C ASN A 258 9.30 -9.47 -11.34
N VAL A 259 8.48 -8.60 -10.75
CA VAL A 259 8.59 -8.23 -9.33
C VAL A 259 8.26 -9.41 -8.42
N LEU A 260 7.23 -10.21 -8.71
CA LEU A 260 6.94 -11.44 -7.95
C LEU A 260 8.10 -12.43 -8.04
N LYS A 261 8.72 -12.58 -9.21
CA LYS A 261 9.93 -13.38 -9.38
C LYS A 261 11.10 -12.79 -8.57
N LYS A 262 11.29 -11.48 -8.61
CA LYS A 262 12.34 -10.78 -7.84
C LYS A 262 12.14 -10.96 -6.34
N LEU A 263 10.90 -10.87 -5.87
CA LEU A 263 10.51 -11.09 -4.48
C LEU A 263 10.84 -12.53 -4.03
N GLN A 264 10.73 -13.53 -4.92
CA GLN A 264 11.16 -14.91 -4.66
C GLN A 264 12.69 -15.06 -4.53
N GLU A 265 13.52 -14.11 -4.98
CA GLU A 265 14.98 -14.15 -4.77
C GLU A 265 15.36 -13.83 -3.31
N SER A 266 14.51 -13.09 -2.59
CA SER A 266 14.68 -12.76 -1.17
C SER A 266 14.10 -13.86 -0.27
N GLU A 267 14.85 -14.25 0.77
CA GLU A 267 14.34 -15.16 1.81
C GLU A 267 13.14 -14.55 2.54
N GLU A 268 13.25 -13.28 2.92
CA GLU A 268 12.13 -12.58 3.56
C GLU A 268 10.94 -12.43 2.61
N GLY A 269 11.20 -12.16 1.33
CA GLY A 269 10.17 -12.04 0.30
C GLY A 269 9.36 -13.32 0.14
N ARG A 270 10.03 -14.48 0.15
CA ARG A 270 9.37 -15.80 0.14
C ARG A 270 8.50 -16.04 1.38
N ARG A 271 8.97 -15.63 2.56
CA ARG A 271 8.20 -15.74 3.81
C ARG A 271 6.95 -14.85 3.77
N VAL A 272 7.08 -13.60 3.30
CA VAL A 272 5.95 -12.67 3.14
C VAL A 272 4.94 -13.22 2.12
N LEU A 273 5.40 -13.69 0.97
CA LEU A 273 4.53 -14.30 -0.06
C LEU A 273 3.74 -15.49 0.47
N ARG A 274 4.39 -16.40 1.19
CA ARG A 274 3.71 -17.54 1.85
C ARG A 274 2.68 -17.05 2.86
N ALA A 275 3.03 -16.07 3.68
CA ALA A 275 2.13 -15.53 4.69
C ALA A 275 0.88 -14.88 4.09
N VAL A 276 1.03 -14.06 3.06
CA VAL A 276 -0.12 -13.39 2.42
C VAL A 276 -1.02 -14.37 1.69
N ILE A 277 -0.44 -15.37 1.00
CA ILE A 277 -1.21 -16.45 0.37
C ILE A 277 -1.99 -17.25 1.41
N GLU A 278 -1.37 -17.58 2.54
CA GLU A 278 -2.02 -18.36 3.59
C GLU A 278 -3.18 -17.58 4.25
N GLU A 279 -2.99 -16.29 4.55
CA GLU A 279 -4.07 -15.46 5.11
C GLU A 279 -5.20 -15.24 4.07
N ALA A 280 -4.87 -15.02 2.79
CA ALA A 280 -5.87 -14.91 1.72
C ALA A 280 -6.68 -16.21 1.57
N ARG A 281 -6.01 -17.37 1.59
CA ARG A 281 -6.65 -18.69 1.52
C ARG A 281 -7.61 -18.92 2.68
N ARG A 282 -7.21 -18.54 3.89
CA ARG A 282 -8.08 -18.64 5.08
C ARG A 282 -9.30 -17.73 4.98
N ALA A 283 -9.16 -16.59 4.33
CA ALA A 283 -10.27 -15.68 4.02
C ALA A 283 -11.10 -16.12 2.81
N GLY A 284 -10.75 -17.23 2.14
CA GLY A 284 -11.42 -17.68 0.91
C GLY A 284 -11.20 -16.75 -0.29
N LYS A 285 -10.07 -16.03 -0.31
CA LYS A 285 -9.72 -15.01 -1.32
C LYS A 285 -8.42 -15.37 -2.04
N THR A 286 -8.21 -14.68 -3.16
CA THR A 286 -6.91 -14.63 -3.86
C THR A 286 -6.29 -13.27 -3.65
N VAL A 287 -4.96 -13.18 -3.71
CA VAL A 287 -4.26 -11.90 -3.72
C VAL A 287 -4.35 -11.30 -5.12
N THR A 288 -4.81 -10.06 -5.24
CA THR A 288 -4.85 -9.34 -6.51
C THR A 288 -3.68 -8.36 -6.59
N VAL A 289 -2.99 -8.29 -7.72
CA VAL A 289 -1.93 -7.30 -7.98
C VAL A 289 -2.32 -6.51 -9.24
N LYS A 290 -2.39 -5.18 -9.13
CA LYS A 290 -2.78 -4.31 -10.24
C LYS A 290 -1.97 -3.02 -10.26
N ALA A 291 -1.89 -2.38 -11.43
CA ALA A 291 -1.22 -1.10 -11.62
C ALA A 291 -2.22 0.06 -11.59
N GLU A 292 -1.92 1.08 -10.79
CA GLU A 292 -2.74 2.29 -10.67
C GLU A 292 -1.91 3.55 -10.93
N ASP A 293 -2.58 4.58 -11.42
CA ASP A 293 -2.02 5.92 -11.54
C ASP A 293 -2.28 6.65 -10.23
N TYR A 294 -1.25 7.24 -9.63
CA TYR A 294 -1.39 8.05 -8.42
C TYR A 294 -1.07 9.50 -8.76
N ASP A 295 -2.00 10.40 -8.44
CA ASP A 295 -1.84 11.83 -8.67
C ASP A 295 -0.62 12.37 -7.90
N GLY A 296 0.12 13.28 -8.54
CA GLY A 296 1.28 13.93 -7.93
C GLY A 296 2.51 13.03 -7.78
N THR A 297 2.55 11.89 -8.47
CA THR A 297 3.71 10.98 -8.45
C THR A 297 4.60 11.16 -9.68
N SER A 298 5.91 11.01 -9.49
CA SER A 298 6.91 11.15 -10.57
C SER A 298 8.19 10.38 -10.25
N VAL A 299 8.90 9.97 -11.29
CA VAL A 299 10.28 9.45 -11.15
C VAL A 299 11.24 10.63 -11.17
N LEU A 300 12.08 10.73 -10.16
CA LEU A 300 13.12 11.76 -10.03
C LEU A 300 14.49 11.10 -9.94
N VAL A 301 15.52 11.82 -10.39
CA VAL A 301 16.91 11.43 -10.17
C VAL A 301 17.52 12.40 -9.16
N SER A 302 17.93 11.88 -8.01
CA SER A 302 18.64 12.70 -7.01
C SER A 302 19.85 11.94 -6.51
N ARG A 303 21.01 12.59 -6.56
CA ARG A 303 22.29 11.99 -6.18
C ARG A 303 22.52 10.65 -6.90
N GLY A 304 22.31 10.66 -8.21
CA GLY A 304 22.46 9.48 -9.08
C GLY A 304 21.48 8.32 -8.82
N VAL A 305 20.46 8.52 -7.98
CA VAL A 305 19.46 7.49 -7.64
C VAL A 305 18.12 7.83 -8.29
N GLU A 306 17.57 6.89 -9.06
CA GLU A 306 16.17 6.96 -9.51
C GLU A 306 15.23 6.55 -8.38
N SER A 307 14.26 7.41 -8.10
CA SER A 307 13.30 7.26 -7.01
C SER A 307 11.90 7.60 -7.47
N LEU A 308 10.91 6.84 -7.01
CA LEU A 308 9.50 7.16 -7.25
C LEU A 308 9.01 8.05 -6.11
N HIS A 309 8.81 9.34 -6.39
CA HIS A 309 8.25 10.29 -5.46
C HIS A 309 6.72 10.14 -5.38
N GLY A 310 6.18 10.20 -4.15
CA GLY A 310 4.76 10.06 -3.84
C GLY A 310 4.37 8.62 -3.47
N THR A 311 3.12 8.23 -3.73
CA THR A 311 2.62 6.89 -3.38
C THR A 311 3.27 5.83 -4.26
N ARG A 312 4.01 4.90 -3.66
CA ARG A 312 4.64 3.77 -4.39
C ARG A 312 3.67 2.61 -4.63
N GLY A 313 2.73 2.42 -3.70
CA GLY A 313 1.63 1.49 -3.82
C GLY A 313 0.77 1.48 -2.57
N GLU A 314 -0.27 0.66 -2.57
CA GLU A 314 -1.26 0.61 -1.49
C GLU A 314 -1.84 -0.81 -1.33
N ALA A 315 -1.92 -1.26 -0.10
CA ALA A 315 -2.64 -2.47 0.29
C ALA A 315 -4.12 -2.20 0.60
N HIS A 316 -5.00 -2.89 -0.11
CA HIS A 316 -6.41 -3.00 0.20
C HIS A 316 -6.64 -4.26 1.04
N THR A 317 -6.39 -4.15 2.35
CA THR A 317 -6.25 -5.31 3.25
C THR A 317 -7.50 -6.19 3.29
N GLN A 318 -8.69 -5.59 3.22
CA GLN A 318 -9.95 -6.34 3.21
C GLN A 318 -10.15 -7.16 1.92
N SER A 319 -9.71 -6.68 0.76
CA SER A 319 -9.88 -7.39 -0.52
C SER A 319 -8.66 -8.24 -0.91
N PHE A 320 -7.57 -8.20 -0.13
CA PHE A 320 -6.27 -8.76 -0.50
C PHE A 320 -5.76 -8.22 -1.85
N ALA A 321 -6.00 -6.94 -2.15
CA ALA A 321 -5.51 -6.32 -3.38
C ALA A 321 -4.32 -5.40 -3.12
N TYR A 322 -3.28 -5.50 -3.93
CA TYR A 322 -2.14 -4.59 -3.96
C TYR A 322 -2.19 -3.78 -5.24
N SER A 323 -2.27 -2.46 -5.10
CA SER A 323 -2.11 -1.51 -6.18
C SER A 323 -0.67 -1.01 -6.18
N PHE A 324 0.11 -1.25 -7.23
CA PHE A 324 1.40 -0.60 -7.40
C PHE A 324 1.28 0.61 -8.31
N ASN A 325 2.10 1.63 -8.07
CA ASN A 325 2.11 2.81 -8.91
C ASN A 325 2.72 2.49 -10.28
N ARG A 326 1.99 2.84 -11.34
CA ARG A 326 2.45 2.66 -12.72
C ARG A 326 3.76 3.38 -13.01
N GLY A 327 4.10 4.46 -12.31
CA GLY A 327 5.37 5.18 -12.44
C GLY A 327 6.63 4.30 -12.31
N PHE A 328 6.55 3.11 -11.72
CA PHE A 328 7.64 2.13 -11.79
C PHE A 328 8.01 1.70 -13.22
N THR A 329 7.10 1.82 -14.19
CA THR A 329 7.38 1.56 -15.61
C THR A 329 8.25 2.64 -16.27
N ASP A 330 8.40 3.78 -15.61
CA ASP A 330 9.06 4.97 -16.16
C ASP A 330 10.52 5.10 -15.70
N PHE A 331 10.99 4.18 -14.85
CA PHE A 331 12.40 4.07 -14.45
C PHE A 331 13.28 3.67 -15.65
N LYS A 332 14.45 4.30 -15.79
CA LYS A 332 15.44 3.92 -16.80
C LYS A 332 16.25 2.69 -16.34
N ASP A 333 16.55 2.59 -15.05
CA ASP A 333 17.20 1.43 -14.43
C ASP A 333 16.14 0.41 -14.00
N SER A 334 15.79 -0.49 -14.92
CA SER A 334 14.81 -1.55 -14.69
C SER A 334 15.12 -2.44 -13.48
N GLU A 335 16.39 -2.68 -13.16
CA GLU A 335 16.76 -3.50 -11.99
C GLU A 335 16.48 -2.74 -10.69
N THR A 336 16.75 -1.43 -10.66
CA THR A 336 16.40 -0.57 -9.52
C THR A 336 14.88 -0.49 -9.32
N ALA A 337 14.10 -0.38 -10.41
CA ALA A 337 12.65 -0.47 -10.34
C ALA A 337 12.17 -1.81 -9.76
N LEU A 338 12.70 -2.93 -10.25
CA LEU A 338 12.31 -4.26 -9.75
C LEU A 338 12.64 -4.45 -8.26
N GLN A 339 13.82 -4.04 -7.81
CA GLN A 339 14.23 -4.15 -6.41
C GLN A 339 13.38 -3.27 -5.50
N THR A 340 13.15 -2.02 -5.91
CA THR A 340 12.35 -1.05 -5.14
C THR A 340 10.90 -1.51 -5.05
N MET A 341 10.30 -1.90 -6.17
CA MET A 341 8.92 -2.39 -6.19
C MET A 341 8.77 -3.73 -5.45
N ALA A 342 9.77 -4.61 -5.44
CA ALA A 342 9.73 -5.83 -4.63
C ALA A 342 9.76 -5.53 -3.11
N GLY A 343 10.59 -4.60 -2.67
CA GLY A 343 10.57 -4.09 -1.30
C GLY A 343 9.21 -3.49 -0.94
N ASN A 344 8.63 -2.70 -1.83
CA ASN A 344 7.31 -2.10 -1.63
C ASN A 344 6.19 -3.14 -1.60
N MET A 345 6.16 -4.08 -2.54
CA MET A 345 5.19 -5.17 -2.56
C MET A 345 5.26 -6.01 -1.28
N GLY A 346 6.47 -6.29 -0.79
CA GLY A 346 6.68 -6.97 0.48
C GLY A 346 6.14 -6.18 1.69
N HIS A 347 6.29 -4.86 1.69
CA HIS A 347 5.70 -3.97 2.69
C HIS A 347 4.17 -4.03 2.65
N GLU A 348 3.55 -3.83 1.48
CA GLU A 348 2.10 -3.82 1.32
C GLU A 348 1.46 -5.18 1.63
N PHE A 349 2.06 -6.29 1.18
CA PHE A 349 1.58 -7.62 1.54
C PHE A 349 1.63 -7.88 3.04
N TRP A 350 2.59 -7.27 3.75
CA TRP A 350 2.65 -7.42 5.20
C TRP A 350 1.52 -6.70 5.92
N HIS A 351 1.01 -5.56 5.41
CA HIS A 351 -0.21 -4.95 5.95
C HIS A 351 -1.39 -5.92 5.90
N MET A 352 -1.59 -6.61 4.77
CA MET A 352 -2.64 -7.62 4.62
C MET A 352 -2.47 -8.77 5.61
N VAL A 353 -1.24 -9.26 5.77
CA VAL A 353 -0.94 -10.33 6.74
C VAL A 353 -1.20 -9.86 8.16
N TRP A 354 -0.73 -8.66 8.51
CA TRP A 354 -0.79 -8.13 9.87
C TRP A 354 -2.25 -7.91 10.30
N ASP A 355 -3.05 -7.28 9.46
CA ASP A 355 -4.48 -7.00 9.74
C ASP A 355 -5.24 -8.31 9.98
N HIS A 356 -5.26 -9.22 9.01
CA HIS A 356 -6.04 -10.47 9.10
C HIS A 356 -5.54 -11.38 10.22
N ARG A 357 -4.23 -11.44 10.45
CA ARG A 357 -3.67 -12.27 11.51
C ARG A 357 -4.05 -11.74 12.89
N ASN A 358 -4.00 -10.43 13.09
CA ASN A 358 -4.30 -9.83 14.38
C ASN A 358 -5.80 -9.71 14.64
N GLU A 359 -6.63 -9.46 13.64
CA GLU A 359 -8.08 -9.57 13.76
C GLU A 359 -8.48 -10.97 14.25
N ARG A 360 -7.87 -12.04 13.71
CA ARG A 360 -8.13 -13.41 14.12
C ARG A 360 -7.57 -13.75 15.51
N ASN A 361 -6.31 -13.41 15.74
CA ASN A 361 -5.59 -13.89 16.93
C ASN A 361 -5.79 -12.99 18.15
N LEU A 362 -6.12 -11.71 17.93
CA LEU A 362 -6.19 -10.65 18.93
C LEU A 362 -7.49 -9.82 18.81
N PRO A 363 -8.69 -10.42 18.61
CA PRO A 363 -9.92 -9.68 18.34
C PRO A 363 -10.32 -8.72 19.46
N LYS A 364 -9.94 -9.04 20.71
CA LYS A 364 -10.19 -8.19 21.89
C LYS A 364 -9.48 -6.82 21.81
N TYR A 365 -8.47 -6.66 20.95
CA TYR A 365 -7.74 -5.41 20.75
C TYR A 365 -8.06 -4.69 19.43
N ALA A 366 -9.06 -5.13 18.66
CA ALA A 366 -9.37 -4.53 17.34
C ALA A 366 -9.36 -2.99 17.35
N LYS A 367 -10.02 -2.37 18.34
CA LYS A 367 -10.04 -0.90 18.51
C LYS A 367 -8.68 -0.26 18.78
N ALA A 368 -7.76 -0.96 19.45
CA ALA A 368 -6.41 -0.47 19.69
C ALA A 368 -5.53 -0.65 18.46
N LEU A 369 -5.69 -1.77 17.74
CA LEU A 369 -4.96 -2.10 16.52
C LEU A 369 -5.24 -1.09 15.39
N ASP A 370 -6.45 -0.54 15.30
CA ASP A 370 -6.80 0.55 14.37
C ASP A 370 -5.91 1.79 14.51
N TYR A 371 -5.28 1.97 15.68
CA TYR A 371 -4.40 3.10 16.00
C TYR A 371 -2.97 2.65 16.28
N ASP A 372 -2.62 1.38 16.03
CA ASP A 372 -1.29 0.86 16.37
C ASP A 372 -0.29 1.12 15.24
N LEU A 373 0.79 1.84 15.58
CA LEU A 373 1.93 2.07 14.70
C LEU A 373 2.71 0.78 14.37
N SER A 374 2.47 -0.31 15.11
CA SER A 374 3.14 -1.60 14.94
C SER A 374 2.86 -2.24 13.57
N ASN A 375 1.71 -1.97 12.95
CA ASN A 375 1.41 -2.42 11.59
C ASN A 375 2.43 -1.86 10.60
N GLU A 376 2.49 -0.53 10.49
CA GLU A 376 3.43 0.21 9.66
C GLU A 376 4.89 -0.14 9.97
N LYS A 377 5.27 -0.15 11.26
CA LYS A 377 6.61 -0.53 11.70
C LYS A 377 7.02 -1.90 11.18
N SER A 378 6.14 -2.89 11.35
CA SER A 378 6.42 -4.26 10.92
C SER A 378 6.47 -4.37 9.39
N ALA A 379 5.53 -3.74 8.68
CA ALA A 379 5.49 -3.72 7.22
C ALA A 379 6.76 -3.08 6.62
N ARG A 380 7.20 -1.95 7.16
CA ARG A 380 8.48 -1.32 6.79
C ARG A 380 9.66 -2.24 7.03
N MET A 381 9.74 -2.92 8.19
CA MET A 381 10.83 -3.85 8.43
C MET A 381 10.88 -4.97 7.39
N LYS A 382 9.73 -5.51 6.97
CA LYS A 382 9.66 -6.49 5.88
C LYS A 382 10.16 -5.92 4.57
N GLY A 383 9.68 -4.74 4.18
CA GLY A 383 10.16 -4.05 2.97
C GLY A 383 11.67 -3.81 2.99
N TYR A 384 12.24 -3.38 4.12
CA TYR A 384 13.68 -3.11 4.28
C TYR A 384 14.52 -4.38 4.24
N LEU A 385 14.08 -5.45 4.89
CA LEU A 385 14.73 -6.75 4.81
C LEU A 385 14.77 -7.25 3.37
N ILE A 386 13.64 -7.20 2.67
CA ILE A 386 13.54 -7.62 1.26
C ILE A 386 14.44 -6.76 0.38
N ALA A 387 14.32 -5.43 0.47
CA ALA A 387 15.11 -4.52 -0.34
C ALA A 387 16.62 -4.72 -0.13
N LEU A 388 17.07 -4.92 1.12
CA LEU A 388 18.48 -5.16 1.42
C LEU A 388 18.96 -6.56 0.99
N GLU A 389 18.12 -7.58 1.10
CA GLU A 389 18.42 -8.92 0.57
C GLU A 389 18.57 -8.89 -0.96
N LEU A 390 17.79 -8.08 -1.67
CA LEU A 390 17.80 -7.93 -3.13
C LEU A 390 18.82 -6.91 -3.64
N ASN A 391 19.32 -6.02 -2.79
CA ASN A 391 20.17 -4.90 -3.21
C ASN A 391 21.40 -5.39 -4.00
N SER A 392 21.60 -4.79 -5.18
CA SER A 392 22.69 -5.11 -6.12
C SER A 392 23.99 -4.34 -5.84
N GLY A 393 24.10 -3.66 -4.70
CA GLY A 393 25.22 -2.78 -4.36
C GLY A 393 25.04 -1.33 -4.83
N LYS A 394 23.86 -0.97 -5.37
CA LYS A 394 23.49 0.40 -5.73
C LYS A 394 22.61 1.05 -4.67
N ALA A 395 22.77 2.36 -4.46
CA ALA A 395 21.88 3.13 -3.60
C ALA A 395 20.48 3.20 -4.21
N ASN A 396 19.47 3.16 -3.34
CA ASN A 396 18.05 3.36 -3.67
C ASN A 396 17.31 3.92 -2.44
N ASP A 397 16.04 4.31 -2.61
CA ASP A 397 15.21 4.85 -1.51
C ASP A 397 15.26 4.01 -0.23
N TYR A 398 15.21 2.68 -0.38
CA TYR A 398 15.23 1.76 0.74
C TYR A 398 16.56 1.74 1.49
N THR A 399 17.68 2.02 0.85
CA THR A 399 18.99 2.08 1.53
C THR A 399 19.08 3.26 2.50
N ASP A 400 18.60 4.44 2.09
CA ASP A 400 18.58 5.64 2.93
C ASP A 400 17.57 5.51 4.08
N GLU A 401 16.37 4.99 3.81
CA GLU A 401 15.36 4.69 4.83
C GLU A 401 15.87 3.66 5.85
N THR A 402 16.49 2.57 5.38
CA THR A 402 17.10 1.54 6.23
C THR A 402 18.16 2.14 7.14
N ARG A 403 19.04 3.00 6.59
CA ARG A 403 20.05 3.71 7.39
C ARG A 403 19.38 4.55 8.48
N GLY A 404 18.35 5.30 8.14
CA GLY A 404 17.59 6.13 9.08
C GLY A 404 16.99 5.34 10.25
N VAL A 405 16.45 4.15 10.00
CA VAL A 405 15.94 3.28 11.08
C VAL A 405 17.08 2.72 11.93
N LEU A 406 18.17 2.27 11.32
CA LEU A 406 19.28 1.64 12.04
C LEU A 406 20.06 2.64 12.91
N THR A 407 20.18 3.90 12.48
CA THR A 407 20.90 4.94 13.25
C THR A 407 19.99 5.69 14.22
N GLY A 408 18.73 5.95 13.84
CA GLY A 408 17.79 6.78 14.61
C GLY A 408 16.81 6.01 15.49
N GLY A 409 16.66 4.70 15.30
CA GLY A 409 15.77 3.85 16.07
C GLY A 409 14.34 4.40 16.15
N ASP A 410 13.82 4.54 17.37
CA ASP A 410 12.44 4.99 17.61
C ASP A 410 12.17 6.40 17.13
N GLN A 411 13.19 7.26 17.08
CA GLN A 411 13.03 8.63 16.58
C GLN A 411 12.62 8.68 15.11
N TYR A 412 13.01 7.68 14.30
CA TYR A 412 12.56 7.59 12.91
C TYR A 412 11.03 7.49 12.85
N PHE A 413 10.46 6.56 13.60
CA PHE A 413 9.02 6.32 13.64
C PHE A 413 8.25 7.43 14.37
N GLU A 414 8.85 8.08 15.36
CA GLU A 414 8.23 9.26 15.99
C GLU A 414 8.15 10.44 15.01
N ARG A 415 9.16 10.63 14.15
CA ARG A 415 9.09 11.64 13.07
C ARG A 415 8.03 11.30 12.03
N MET A 416 7.77 10.01 11.75
CA MET A 416 6.71 9.62 10.80
C MET A 416 5.34 10.18 11.17
N LYS A 417 5.05 10.35 12.47
CA LYS A 417 3.80 10.92 12.96
C LYS A 417 3.58 12.37 12.52
N THR A 418 4.62 13.04 12.01
CA THR A 418 4.51 14.39 11.44
C THR A 418 4.43 14.40 9.91
N TRP A 419 4.56 13.25 9.23
CA TRP A 419 4.61 13.20 7.77
C TRP A 419 3.24 13.13 7.11
N HIS A 420 2.26 12.48 7.74
CA HIS A 420 0.96 12.23 7.11
C HIS A 420 -0.18 12.20 8.16
N PRO A 421 -1.41 12.65 7.82
CA PRO A 421 -2.55 12.64 8.74
C PRO A 421 -2.87 11.27 9.34
N TYR A 422 -2.66 10.19 8.58
CA TYR A 422 -2.85 8.83 9.08
C TYR A 422 -1.89 8.51 10.24
N TYR A 423 -0.58 8.70 10.04
CA TYR A 423 0.43 8.40 11.06
C TYR A 423 0.33 9.30 12.29
N SER A 424 -0.17 10.53 12.13
CA SER A 424 -0.36 11.47 13.26
C SER A 424 -1.29 10.94 14.36
N LEU A 425 -2.17 9.99 14.00
CA LEU A 425 -3.11 9.36 14.91
C LEU A 425 -2.62 8.01 15.45
N GLN A 426 -1.49 7.51 14.98
CA GLN A 426 -0.98 6.23 15.43
C GLN A 426 -0.19 6.34 16.74
N LEU A 427 -0.33 5.32 17.57
CA LEU A 427 0.27 5.17 18.88
C LEU A 427 1.16 3.94 18.86
N ASN A 428 2.35 4.04 19.46
CA ASN A 428 3.09 2.84 19.83
C ASN A 428 2.57 2.33 21.20
N ARG A 429 3.02 1.15 21.63
CA ARG A 429 2.57 0.58 22.92
C ARG A 429 2.83 1.49 24.12
N ALA A 430 3.98 2.18 24.16
CA ALA A 430 4.29 3.12 25.23
C ALA A 430 3.35 4.35 25.21
N ASP A 431 2.99 4.84 24.03
CA ASP A 431 2.01 5.92 23.88
C ASP A 431 0.62 5.50 24.32
N MET A 432 0.21 4.25 24.07
CA MET A 432 -1.10 3.73 24.50
C MET A 432 -1.27 3.68 26.02
N ALA A 433 -0.18 3.69 26.80
CA ALA A 433 -0.26 3.81 28.25
C ALA A 433 -0.76 5.19 28.71
N ASP A 434 -0.40 6.26 27.97
CA ASP A 434 -0.88 7.62 28.17
C ASP A 434 -1.11 8.32 26.82
N PRO A 435 -2.23 7.99 26.13
CA PRO A 435 -2.47 8.44 24.77
C PRO A 435 -2.73 9.95 24.71
N LEU A 436 -3.24 10.56 25.79
CA LEU A 436 -3.44 12.01 25.85
C LEU A 436 -2.10 12.74 25.83
N ALA A 437 -1.15 12.33 26.69
CA ALA A 437 0.18 12.91 26.67
C ALA A 437 0.90 12.67 25.33
N ALA A 438 0.72 11.49 24.72
CA ALA A 438 1.27 11.18 23.40
C ALA A 438 0.74 12.13 22.32
N TYR A 439 -0.58 12.28 22.20
CA TYR A 439 -1.17 13.20 21.21
C TYR A 439 -0.79 14.66 21.47
N GLN A 440 -0.63 15.09 22.72
CA GLN A 440 -0.13 16.42 23.03
C GLN A 440 1.32 16.64 22.54
N ARG A 441 2.19 15.63 22.68
CA ARG A 441 3.55 15.66 22.12
C ARG A 441 3.50 15.72 20.59
N THR A 442 2.69 14.87 19.95
CA THR A 442 2.50 14.87 18.49
C THR A 442 2.00 16.21 17.98
N LEU A 443 1.02 16.82 18.66
CA LEU A 443 0.49 18.15 18.30
C LEU A 443 1.57 19.23 18.36
N LYS A 444 2.43 19.20 19.39
CA LYS A 444 3.57 20.12 19.50
C LYS A 444 4.56 19.90 18.35
N ALA A 445 4.90 18.64 18.04
CA ALA A 445 5.82 18.29 16.96
C ALA A 445 5.27 18.72 15.58
N LEU A 446 3.99 18.48 15.32
CA LEU A 446 3.31 18.90 14.08
C LEU A 446 3.35 20.42 13.90
N LYS A 447 3.08 21.21 14.95
CA LYS A 447 3.17 22.68 14.88
C LYS A 447 4.59 23.16 14.57
N ALA A 448 5.60 22.48 15.12
CA ALA A 448 6.99 22.78 14.80
C ALA A 448 7.36 22.40 13.35
N SER A 449 6.87 21.25 12.86
CA SER A 449 7.05 20.82 11.47
C SER A 449 6.42 21.81 10.50
N LEU A 450 5.16 22.20 10.74
CA LEU A 450 4.45 23.19 9.93
C LEU A 450 5.21 24.51 9.84
N ALA A 451 5.69 25.04 10.97
CA ALA A 451 6.48 26.27 10.97
C ALA A 451 7.80 26.12 10.19
N SER A 452 8.45 24.96 10.28
CA SER A 452 9.68 24.66 9.53
C SER A 452 9.42 24.52 8.02
N GLU A 453 8.32 23.88 7.63
CA GLU A 453 7.90 23.73 6.23
C GLU A 453 7.57 25.10 5.61
N GLN A 454 6.79 25.91 6.32
CA GLN A 454 6.47 27.28 5.92
C GLN A 454 7.74 28.13 5.77
N LYS A 455 8.65 28.06 6.74
CA LYS A 455 9.95 28.74 6.66
C LYS A 455 10.78 28.27 5.47
N THR A 456 10.80 26.96 5.22
CA THR A 456 11.53 26.40 4.07
C THR A 456 10.95 26.92 2.76
N LEU A 457 9.62 26.95 2.62
CA LEU A 457 8.96 27.45 1.43
C LEU A 457 9.17 28.96 1.22
N ALA A 458 9.08 29.74 2.30
CA ALA A 458 9.17 31.20 2.23
C ALA A 458 10.61 31.74 2.13
N GLU A 459 11.58 31.07 2.75
CA GLU A 459 12.96 31.58 2.84
C GLU A 459 13.97 30.69 2.10
N TRP A 460 13.97 29.38 2.35
CA TRP A 460 15.00 28.50 1.82
C TRP A 460 14.87 28.31 0.31
N VAL A 461 13.66 28.03 -0.19
CA VAL A 461 13.42 27.80 -1.63
C VAL A 461 13.79 29.02 -2.48
N PRO A 462 13.31 30.24 -2.19
CA PRO A 462 13.69 31.42 -2.97
C PRO A 462 15.20 31.70 -2.91
N ARG A 463 15.81 31.58 -1.72
CA ARG A 463 17.26 31.76 -1.55
C ARG A 463 18.05 30.78 -2.41
N ARG A 464 17.69 29.49 -2.41
CA ARG A 464 18.40 28.49 -3.21
C ARG A 464 18.26 28.71 -4.70
N ARG A 465 17.09 29.16 -5.17
CA ARG A 465 16.90 29.54 -6.58
C ARG A 465 17.81 30.69 -7.00
N ILE A 466 17.94 31.72 -6.16
CA ILE A 466 18.85 32.86 -6.41
C ILE A 466 20.30 32.37 -6.48
N GLU A 467 20.73 31.59 -5.49
CA GLU A 467 22.10 31.06 -5.43
C GLU A 467 22.42 30.17 -6.63
N LEU A 468 21.49 29.29 -7.04
CA LEU A 468 21.68 28.43 -8.23
C LEU A 468 21.78 29.28 -9.49
N SER A 469 20.81 30.17 -9.73
CA SER A 469 20.78 31.06 -10.90
C SER A 469 22.05 31.90 -11.02
N HIS A 470 22.57 32.40 -9.89
CA HIS A 470 23.83 33.14 -9.86
C HIS A 470 25.02 32.28 -10.31
N MET A 471 25.15 31.07 -9.76
CA MET A 471 26.24 30.16 -10.11
C MET A 471 26.15 29.67 -11.57
N GLU A 472 24.95 29.59 -12.11
CA GLU A 472 24.72 29.28 -13.53
C GLU A 472 25.11 30.45 -14.44
N GLY A 473 24.60 31.65 -14.15
CA GLY A 473 24.81 32.82 -15.00
C GLY A 473 26.22 33.40 -14.92
N THR A 474 26.75 33.55 -13.70
CA THR A 474 28.03 34.21 -13.45
C THR A 474 29.21 33.25 -13.63
N HIS A 475 29.04 31.98 -13.23
CA HIS A 475 30.13 30.99 -13.19
C HIS A 475 29.97 29.86 -14.22
N GLY A 476 28.91 29.88 -15.03
CA GLY A 476 28.71 28.91 -16.12
C GLY A 476 28.51 27.46 -15.64
N LEU A 477 27.99 27.26 -14.42
CA LEU A 477 27.91 25.93 -13.80
C LEU A 477 26.65 25.14 -14.15
N THR A 478 25.82 25.58 -15.09
CA THR A 478 24.54 24.93 -15.46
C THR A 478 24.63 23.41 -15.62
N PRO A 479 25.61 22.84 -16.36
CA PRO A 479 25.66 21.38 -16.55
C PRO A 479 25.96 20.59 -15.27
N LYS A 480 26.41 21.26 -14.18
CA LYS A 480 26.79 20.63 -12.90
C LYS A 480 25.71 20.78 -11.81
N LEU A 481 24.68 21.58 -12.05
CA LEU A 481 23.68 21.98 -11.06
C LEU A 481 22.29 21.41 -11.32
N THR A 482 22.14 20.56 -12.35
CA THR A 482 20.84 20.00 -12.77
C THR A 482 20.15 19.23 -11.63
N GLU A 483 20.86 18.34 -10.93
CA GLU A 483 20.27 17.58 -9.82
C GLU A 483 19.85 18.49 -8.64
N LEU A 484 20.63 19.53 -8.34
CA LEU A 484 20.29 20.47 -7.26
C LEU A 484 19.07 21.33 -7.63
N HIS A 485 18.94 21.72 -8.90
CA HIS A 485 17.75 22.41 -9.40
C HIS A 485 16.51 21.51 -9.28
N GLU A 486 16.59 20.26 -9.74
CA GLU A 486 15.50 19.28 -9.61
C GLU A 486 15.09 19.07 -8.15
N GLU A 487 16.05 19.04 -7.21
CA GLU A 487 15.76 18.92 -5.78
C GLU A 487 15.03 20.16 -5.23
N VAL A 488 15.47 21.37 -5.58
CA VAL A 488 14.82 22.62 -5.15
C VAL A 488 13.39 22.70 -5.71
N GLU A 489 13.20 22.39 -6.98
CA GLU A 489 11.88 22.45 -7.63
C GLU A 489 10.94 21.36 -7.12
N SER A 490 11.44 20.13 -6.92
CA SER A 490 10.68 19.04 -6.30
C SER A 490 10.21 19.45 -4.90
N LYS A 491 11.09 20.06 -4.11
CA LYS A 491 10.75 20.55 -2.76
C LYS A 491 9.75 21.70 -2.82
N ALA A 492 9.91 22.64 -3.75
CA ALA A 492 8.98 23.75 -3.95
C ALA A 492 7.57 23.27 -4.35
N GLY A 493 7.48 22.24 -5.19
CA GLY A 493 6.21 21.62 -5.58
C GLY A 493 5.56 20.80 -4.47
N LYS A 494 6.36 20.11 -3.63
CA LYS A 494 5.87 19.24 -2.56
C LYS A 494 5.44 19.99 -1.29
N LEU A 495 6.17 21.05 -0.90
CA LEU A 495 5.94 21.76 0.36
C LEU A 495 4.50 22.28 0.57
N PRO A 496 3.79 22.83 -0.44
CA PRO A 496 2.39 23.22 -0.27
C PRO A 496 1.48 22.06 0.17
N HIS A 497 1.70 20.87 -0.40
CA HIS A 497 0.97 19.67 -0.03
C HIS A 497 1.34 19.22 1.39
N ASP A 498 2.63 19.22 1.75
CA ASP A 498 3.10 18.88 3.09
C ASP A 498 2.50 19.83 4.16
N ILE A 499 2.45 21.14 3.86
CA ILE A 499 1.82 22.16 4.74
C ILE A 499 0.33 21.87 4.96
N GLU A 500 -0.39 21.52 3.89
CA GLU A 500 -1.81 21.13 3.99
C GLU A 500 -1.98 19.86 4.82
N GLN A 501 -1.15 18.83 4.59
CA GLN A 501 -1.16 17.61 5.38
C GLN A 501 -0.85 17.87 6.87
N SER A 502 0.11 18.75 7.17
CA SER A 502 0.43 19.21 8.53
C SER A 502 -0.78 19.86 9.20
N ASN A 503 -1.48 20.76 8.49
CA ASN A 503 -2.71 21.39 9.00
C ASN A 503 -3.82 20.37 9.28
N GLN A 504 -4.04 19.43 8.36
CA GLN A 504 -5.02 18.35 8.56
C GLN A 504 -4.66 17.46 9.76
N SER A 505 -3.38 17.13 9.91
CA SER A 505 -2.86 16.35 11.05
C SER A 505 -3.10 17.08 12.37
N ILE A 506 -2.78 18.38 12.44
CA ILE A 506 -3.02 19.24 13.61
C ILE A 506 -4.51 19.21 14.00
N ARG A 507 -5.41 19.37 13.03
CA ARG A 507 -6.86 19.31 13.25
C ARG A 507 -7.28 17.96 13.81
N ARG A 508 -6.90 16.86 13.16
CA ARG A 508 -7.27 15.49 13.57
C ARG A 508 -6.75 15.13 14.96
N VAL A 509 -5.50 15.49 15.27
CA VAL A 509 -4.91 15.25 16.59
C VAL A 509 -5.64 16.09 17.66
N THR A 510 -5.98 17.34 17.36
CA THR A 510 -6.76 18.19 18.28
C THR A 510 -8.14 17.61 18.57
N GLU A 511 -8.87 17.17 17.53
CA GLU A 511 -10.16 16.49 17.66
C GLU A 511 -10.03 15.20 18.48
N ARG A 512 -8.95 14.44 18.28
CA ARG A 512 -8.69 13.22 19.03
C ARG A 512 -8.44 13.47 20.51
N ILE A 513 -7.66 14.52 20.85
CA ILE A 513 -7.45 14.95 22.24
C ILE A 513 -8.80 15.31 22.88
N ALA A 514 -9.62 16.12 22.21
CA ALA A 514 -10.93 16.52 22.71
C ALA A 514 -11.86 15.32 22.92
N LEU A 515 -11.87 14.35 21.98
CA LEU A 515 -12.63 13.12 22.11
C LEU A 515 -12.20 12.33 23.35
N LEU A 516 -10.90 12.10 23.53
CA LEU A 516 -10.37 11.31 24.65
C LEU A 516 -10.57 11.98 26.02
N GLN A 517 -10.68 13.31 26.07
CA GLN A 517 -11.04 14.06 27.28
C GLN A 517 -12.55 14.07 27.55
N SER A 518 -13.37 13.72 26.57
CA SER A 518 -14.83 13.67 26.71
C SER A 518 -15.32 12.34 27.31
N PRO A 519 -16.53 12.29 27.90
CA PRO A 519 -17.15 11.05 28.33
C PRO A 519 -17.26 9.99 27.21
N LYS A 520 -17.43 10.41 25.95
CA LYS A 520 -17.52 9.51 24.78
C LYS A 520 -16.20 8.80 24.49
N GLY A 521 -15.06 9.40 24.83
CA GLY A 521 -13.74 8.82 24.61
C GLY A 521 -13.29 7.80 25.65
N GLY A 522 -14.03 7.66 26.77
CA GLY A 522 -13.61 6.83 27.91
C GLY A 522 -13.38 5.36 27.54
N ALA A 523 -14.27 4.76 26.73
CA ALA A 523 -14.13 3.37 26.30
C ALA A 523 -12.90 3.16 25.39
N LEU A 524 -12.58 4.13 24.54
CA LEU A 524 -11.41 4.08 23.68
C LEU A 524 -10.12 4.23 24.50
N LEU A 525 -10.08 5.18 25.43
CA LEU A 525 -8.97 5.38 26.36
C LEU A 525 -8.68 4.10 27.17
N GLN A 526 -9.72 3.48 27.72
CA GLN A 526 -9.60 2.21 28.45
C GLN A 526 -9.05 1.10 27.56
N SER A 527 -9.48 1.03 26.29
CA SER A 527 -8.99 0.00 25.36
C SER A 527 -7.49 0.15 25.06
N PHE A 528 -6.99 1.38 24.89
CA PHE A 528 -5.56 1.64 24.72
C PHE A 528 -4.77 1.25 25.97
N GLN A 529 -5.22 1.68 27.15
CA GLN A 529 -4.54 1.37 28.41
C GLN A 529 -4.55 -0.13 28.74
N ALA A 530 -5.62 -0.85 28.37
CA ALA A 530 -5.69 -2.29 28.51
C ALA A 530 -4.71 -2.99 27.58
N ALA A 531 -4.66 -2.61 26.29
CA ALA A 531 -3.70 -3.15 25.33
C ALA A 531 -2.25 -2.89 25.77
N ALA A 532 -1.93 -1.68 26.22
CA ALA A 532 -0.57 -1.32 26.67
C ALA A 532 -0.04 -2.23 27.79
N LYS A 533 -0.92 -2.63 28.72
CA LYS A 533 -0.57 -3.45 29.90
C LYS A 533 -0.52 -4.95 29.62
N ASP A 534 -1.11 -5.43 28.54
CA ASP A 534 -1.26 -6.86 28.30
C ASP A 534 0.00 -7.46 27.63
N PRO A 535 0.61 -8.52 28.21
CA PRO A 535 1.75 -9.22 27.61
C PRO A 535 1.47 -9.80 26.23
N GLU A 536 0.23 -10.22 25.92
CA GLU A 536 -0.11 -10.76 24.59
C GLU A 536 0.03 -9.68 23.51
N TYR A 537 -0.42 -8.47 23.79
CA TYR A 537 -0.25 -7.32 22.91
C TYR A 537 1.23 -6.98 22.72
N GLY A 538 2.01 -7.06 23.80
CA GLY A 538 3.46 -6.85 23.78
C GLY A 538 4.25 -7.77 22.84
N LYS A 539 3.67 -8.91 22.41
CA LYS A 539 4.31 -9.80 21.43
C LYS A 539 4.47 -9.15 20.04
N LEU A 540 3.64 -8.15 19.70
CA LEU A 540 3.73 -7.41 18.44
C LEU A 540 5.03 -6.59 18.37
N GLU A 541 5.34 -5.86 19.44
CA GLU A 541 6.56 -5.08 19.58
C GLU A 541 7.81 -5.98 19.58
N ALA A 542 7.73 -7.13 20.22
CA ALA A 542 8.80 -8.13 20.17
C ALA A 542 9.04 -8.67 18.75
N ALA A 543 8.01 -8.79 17.92
CA ALA A 543 8.16 -9.19 16.52
C ALA A 543 8.88 -8.13 15.70
N PHE A 544 8.48 -6.87 15.86
CA PHE A 544 9.19 -5.73 15.26
C PHE A 544 10.67 -5.69 15.67
N GLN A 545 10.98 -5.85 16.97
CA GLN A 545 12.37 -5.81 17.43
C GLN A 545 13.22 -6.95 16.84
N ARG A 546 12.66 -8.16 16.70
CA ARG A 546 13.35 -9.27 16.02
C ARG A 546 13.67 -8.96 14.57
N ASP A 547 12.73 -8.37 13.83
CA ASP A 547 12.95 -8.00 12.44
C ASP A 547 13.98 -6.85 12.31
N LYS A 548 13.95 -5.88 13.24
CA LYS A 548 14.96 -4.81 13.34
C LYS A 548 16.35 -5.37 13.62
N ASP A 549 16.47 -6.33 14.54
CA ASP A 549 17.74 -7.00 14.85
C ASP A 549 18.24 -7.80 13.64
N LYS A 550 17.34 -8.49 12.93
CA LYS A 550 17.66 -9.18 11.67
C LYS A 550 18.16 -8.18 10.62
N LEU A 551 17.50 -7.03 10.47
CA LEU A 551 17.88 -5.99 9.52
C LEU A 551 19.27 -5.41 9.86
N ALA A 552 19.54 -5.14 11.14
CA ALA A 552 20.84 -4.68 11.61
C ALA A 552 21.94 -5.72 11.34
N ALA A 553 21.67 -7.01 11.56
CA ALA A 553 22.61 -8.07 11.26
C ALA A 553 22.87 -8.22 9.76
N LEU A 554 21.84 -8.05 8.93
CA LEU A 554 21.97 -8.08 7.47
C LEU A 554 22.76 -6.87 6.95
N ALA A 555 22.51 -5.67 7.46
CA ALA A 555 23.23 -4.44 7.09
C ALA A 555 24.70 -4.44 7.50
N LYS A 556 25.10 -5.29 8.45
CA LYS A 556 26.53 -5.54 8.74
C LYS A 556 27.20 -6.44 7.71
N LYS A 557 26.43 -7.34 7.08
CA LYS A 557 26.92 -8.30 6.07
C LYS A 557 26.87 -7.74 4.66
N LYS A 558 25.87 -6.91 4.37
CA LYS A 558 25.67 -6.23 3.09
C LYS A 558 25.84 -4.73 3.30
N SER A 559 26.71 -4.11 2.53
CA SER A 559 26.88 -2.67 2.54
C SER A 559 25.55 -1.97 2.23
N LEU A 560 25.27 -0.88 2.92
CA LEU A 560 24.22 0.07 2.58
C LEU A 560 24.84 1.18 1.72
N PRO A 561 24.88 1.03 0.38
CA PRO A 561 25.48 2.02 -0.49
C PRO A 561 24.87 3.41 -0.24
N THR A 562 25.70 4.43 -0.32
CA THR A 562 25.28 5.82 -0.16
C THR A 562 25.04 6.41 -1.54
N ALA A 563 23.96 7.17 -1.70
CA ALA A 563 23.69 7.91 -2.93
C ALA A 563 24.84 8.90 -3.21
N VAL A 564 25.28 8.97 -4.46
CA VAL A 564 26.36 9.85 -4.91
C VAL A 564 25.92 10.57 -6.18
N PRO A 565 26.14 11.90 -6.32
CA PRO A 565 25.77 12.63 -7.53
C PRO A 565 26.23 11.95 -8.81
N THR A 566 25.43 12.09 -9.87
CA THR A 566 25.82 11.61 -11.20
C THR A 566 27.17 12.25 -11.59
N PRO A 567 28.09 11.53 -12.26
CA PRO A 567 29.38 12.08 -12.66
C PRO A 567 29.25 13.46 -13.32
N GLY A 568 29.92 14.47 -12.73
CA GLY A 568 29.88 15.86 -13.19
C GLY A 568 28.83 16.75 -12.50
N GLN A 569 27.93 16.20 -11.68
CA GLN A 569 27.02 16.95 -10.82
C GLN A 569 27.69 17.29 -9.48
N LEU A 570 27.30 18.42 -8.89
CA LEU A 570 27.70 18.84 -7.54
C LEU A 570 26.69 18.37 -6.50
N ASP A 571 27.16 18.08 -5.29
CA ASP A 571 26.27 17.97 -4.12
C ASP A 571 26.05 19.32 -3.40
N TRP A 572 25.14 19.34 -2.42
CA TRP A 572 24.86 20.55 -1.63
C TRP A 572 26.06 21.07 -0.84
N LYS A 573 26.96 20.19 -0.40
CA LYS A 573 28.13 20.60 0.38
C LYS A 573 29.11 21.33 -0.52
N GLU A 574 29.44 20.76 -1.68
CA GLU A 574 30.30 21.37 -2.69
C GLU A 574 29.70 22.69 -3.20
N PHE A 575 28.38 22.72 -3.44
CA PHE A 575 27.66 23.93 -3.83
C PHE A 575 27.74 25.02 -2.76
N ASP A 576 27.46 24.69 -1.50
CA ASP A 576 27.51 25.66 -0.39
C ASP A 576 28.92 26.21 -0.16
N GLU A 577 29.96 25.38 -0.33
CA GLU A 577 31.36 25.81 -0.28
C GLU A 577 31.70 26.78 -1.42
N LEU A 578 31.21 26.53 -2.64
CA LEU A 578 31.40 27.42 -3.79
C LEU A 578 30.67 28.76 -3.59
N VAL A 579 29.42 28.74 -3.14
CA VAL A 579 28.64 29.96 -2.86
C VAL A 579 29.30 30.78 -1.75
N ALA A 580 29.73 30.13 -0.65
CA ALA A 580 30.40 30.81 0.45
C ALA A 580 31.73 31.44 0.01
N LYS A 581 32.49 30.73 -0.84
CA LYS A 581 33.72 31.24 -1.42
C LYS A 581 33.46 32.44 -2.32
N ASP A 582 32.48 32.37 -3.23
CA ASP A 582 32.16 33.47 -4.15
C ASP A 582 31.65 34.71 -3.41
N LYS A 583 30.77 34.55 -2.42
CA LYS A 583 30.32 35.67 -1.57
C LYS A 583 31.47 36.37 -0.83
N LYS A 584 32.52 35.63 -0.49
CA LYS A 584 33.71 36.14 0.21
C LYS A 584 34.70 36.81 -0.75
N GLU A 585 34.97 36.18 -1.88
CA GLU A 585 36.01 36.61 -2.82
C GLU A 585 35.50 37.66 -3.83
N ASN A 586 34.22 37.62 -4.17
CA ASN A 586 33.57 38.50 -5.14
C ASN A 586 32.24 39.07 -4.60
N PRO A 587 32.25 39.86 -3.51
CA PRO A 587 31.00 40.37 -2.91
C PRO A 587 30.15 41.22 -3.88
N ASP A 588 30.77 41.88 -4.86
CA ASP A 588 30.10 42.69 -5.88
C ASP A 588 29.21 41.87 -6.82
N HIS A 589 29.42 40.56 -6.88
CA HIS A 589 28.56 39.63 -7.61
C HIS A 589 27.15 39.50 -7.01
N TRP A 590 26.96 39.90 -5.74
CA TRP A 590 25.77 39.58 -4.93
C TRP A 590 24.94 40.80 -4.50
N GLY A 591 25.12 41.99 -5.11
CA GLY A 591 24.33 43.21 -4.82
C GLY A 591 23.96 44.01 -6.08
N THR A 592 22.81 44.71 -6.21
CA THR A 592 21.83 45.26 -5.25
C THR A 592 20.38 44.72 -5.39
N SER A 593 20.11 43.74 -6.26
CA SER A 593 18.76 43.17 -6.44
C SER A 593 18.40 42.06 -5.46
N ASP A 594 19.40 41.42 -4.85
CA ASP A 594 19.22 40.15 -4.13
C ASP A 594 19.13 40.34 -2.59
N ALA A 595 19.08 41.60 -2.13
CA ALA A 595 19.04 42.00 -0.72
C ALA A 595 17.68 42.60 -0.27
N LYS A 596 16.62 42.44 -1.05
CA LYS A 596 15.22 42.76 -0.66
C LYS A 596 14.37 41.51 -0.80
#